data_AF-A0A959X3J7-F1
#
_entry.id   AF-A0A959X3J7-F1
#
_cell.length_a   1.000
_cell.length_b   1.000
_cell.length_c   1.000
_cell.angle_alpha   90.00
_cell.angle_beta   90.00
_cell.angle_gamma   90.00
#
_symmetry.space_group_name_H-M   'P 1'
#
loop_
_entity.id
_entity.type
_entity.pdbx_description
1 polymer ?
#
loop_
_entity_poly.entity_id
_entity_poly.type
_entity_poly.pdbx_seq_one_letter_code
_entity_poly.pdbx_strand_id
1 'polypeptide(L)'
;MSIFINASSRVLVQGMTGKEGRKHTQRMIMSGTRIVGGVTPGKAGTSVLFEEDPVPVFGAMADAVAATNADVSVVFVPPAHAKAAVLDAVRSGVGLVVVITEGIPVHDSVEFLAAARDAGVRVIGPNCPGLISPGKSNVGIIPAHISGPGRIGLVSKSGTLTYQMKSELKDHGISTAIGIGGEPNVGTSHIDA
;
A
#
# COMPACT_ATOMS: atom_id res chain seq x y z
N MET A 1 0.75 14.85 -13.61
CA MET A 1 -0.42 13.96 -13.44
C MET A 1 0.00 12.80 -12.55
N SER A 2 -0.87 12.25 -11.68
CA SER A 2 -0.60 11.05 -10.88
C SER A 2 -1.85 10.18 -10.84
N ILE A 3 -1.68 8.86 -10.75
CA ILE A 3 -2.80 7.90 -10.72
C ILE A 3 -2.84 7.13 -9.39
N PHE A 4 -4.04 6.72 -9.00
CA PHE A 4 -4.42 5.94 -7.81
C PHE A 4 -4.11 6.54 -6.44
N ILE A 5 -2.98 7.22 -6.26
CA ILE A 5 -2.62 7.94 -5.04
C ILE A 5 -2.16 9.37 -5.33
N ASN A 6 -2.44 10.28 -4.40
CA ASN A 6 -2.04 11.68 -4.46
C ASN A 6 -1.82 12.25 -3.03
N ALA A 7 -1.53 13.54 -2.90
CA ALA A 7 -1.24 14.19 -1.62
C ALA A 7 -2.43 14.23 -0.64
N SER A 8 -3.65 14.00 -1.12
CA SER A 8 -4.88 13.96 -0.30
C SER A 8 -5.26 12.55 0.16
N SER A 9 -4.62 11.50 -0.39
CA SER A 9 -4.84 10.11 -0.01
C SER A 9 -4.51 9.90 1.46
N ARG A 10 -5.43 9.28 2.21
CA ARG A 10 -5.34 8.99 3.64
C ARG A 10 -5.14 7.50 3.84
N VAL A 11 -3.97 7.13 4.32
CA VAL A 11 -3.50 5.74 4.28
C VAL A 11 -3.56 5.11 5.67
N LEU A 12 -4.18 3.93 5.75
CA LEU A 12 -4.11 3.02 6.90
C LEU A 12 -3.08 1.92 6.65
N VAL A 13 -2.34 1.55 7.71
CA VAL A 13 -1.34 0.47 7.64
C VAL A 13 -1.80 -0.74 8.45
N GLN A 14 -2.17 -1.83 7.77
CA GLN A 14 -2.47 -3.11 8.42
C GLN A 14 -1.18 -3.84 8.77
N GLY A 15 -1.02 -4.21 10.05
CA GLY A 15 0.23 -4.75 10.58
C GLY A 15 1.27 -3.67 10.95
N MET A 16 0.84 -2.42 11.16
CA MET A 16 1.72 -1.28 11.49
C MET A 16 2.63 -1.52 12.69
N THR A 17 2.17 -2.26 13.69
CA THR A 17 2.97 -2.53 14.91
C THR A 17 3.98 -3.66 14.74
N GLY A 18 3.95 -4.38 13.62
CA GLY A 18 4.95 -5.39 13.26
C GLY A 18 6.25 -4.77 12.75
N LYS A 19 7.32 -5.58 12.65
CA LYS A 19 8.67 -5.12 12.28
C LYS A 19 8.70 -4.38 10.93
N GLU A 20 8.23 -5.04 9.86
CA GLU A 20 8.26 -4.43 8.52
C GLU A 20 7.20 -3.34 8.37
N GLY A 21 6.00 -3.53 8.94
CA GLY A 21 4.95 -2.51 8.96
C GLY A 21 5.43 -1.20 9.60
N ARG A 22 6.08 -1.26 10.77
CA ARG A 22 6.62 -0.08 11.45
C ARG A 22 7.71 0.59 10.63
N LYS A 23 8.70 -0.18 10.18
CA LYS A 23 9.82 0.32 9.38
C LYS A 23 9.35 1.03 8.11
N HIS A 24 8.40 0.45 7.39
CA HIS A 24 7.90 1.04 6.16
C HIS A 24 6.90 2.16 6.39
N THR A 25 6.13 2.14 7.48
CA THR A 25 5.31 3.29 7.90
C THR A 25 6.17 4.53 8.10
N GLN A 26 7.28 4.41 8.83
CA GLN A 26 8.22 5.51 9.01
C GLN A 26 8.74 6.05 7.68
N ARG A 27 9.13 5.16 6.74
CA ARG A 27 9.62 5.57 5.42
C ARG A 27 8.54 6.23 4.56
N MET A 28 7.29 5.79 4.67
CA MET A 28 6.15 6.40 3.98
C MET A 28 5.91 7.81 4.52
N ILE A 29 5.91 7.99 5.85
CA ILE A 29 5.79 9.31 6.51
C ILE A 29 6.92 10.25 6.07
N MET A 30 8.18 9.81 6.15
CA MET A 30 9.35 10.58 5.70
C MET A 30 9.28 10.99 4.22
N SER A 31 8.51 10.27 3.40
CA SER A 31 8.29 10.59 1.99
C SER A 31 7.08 11.50 1.72
N GLY A 32 6.41 11.98 2.77
CA GLY A 32 5.24 12.85 2.69
C GLY A 32 3.90 12.13 2.59
N THR A 33 3.84 10.83 2.87
CA THR A 33 2.57 10.07 2.83
C THR A 33 1.74 10.37 4.07
N ARG A 34 0.47 10.72 3.87
CA ARG A 34 -0.48 10.96 4.96
C ARG A 34 -0.98 9.64 5.57
N ILE A 35 -0.17 9.07 6.45
CA ILE A 35 -0.58 7.95 7.31
C ILE A 35 -1.53 8.48 8.38
N VAL A 36 -2.75 7.95 8.44
CA VAL A 36 -3.78 8.38 9.40
C VAL A 36 -4.01 7.40 10.54
N GLY A 37 -3.39 6.22 10.47
CA GLY A 37 -3.50 5.20 11.50
C GLY A 37 -2.93 3.86 11.06
N GLY A 38 -2.87 2.93 11.98
CA GLY A 38 -2.62 1.53 11.70
C GLY A 38 -3.67 0.61 12.28
N VAL A 39 -3.76 -0.60 11.75
CA VAL A 39 -4.65 -1.63 12.25
C VAL A 39 -3.82 -2.80 12.75
N THR A 40 -4.03 -3.19 14.00
CA THR A 40 -3.47 -4.41 14.58
C THR A 40 -4.46 -4.97 15.60
N PRO A 41 -5.12 -6.12 15.30
CA PRO A 41 -6.01 -6.78 16.25
C PRO A 41 -5.34 -6.99 17.61
N GLY A 42 -6.07 -6.71 18.69
CA GLY A 42 -5.57 -6.81 20.06
C GLY A 42 -4.71 -5.63 20.54
N LYS A 43 -4.50 -4.59 19.72
CA LYS A 43 -3.76 -3.36 20.09
C LYS A 43 -4.56 -2.07 19.91
N ALA A 44 -5.89 -2.17 19.83
CA ALA A 44 -6.78 -1.02 19.70
C ALA A 44 -6.58 -0.01 20.85
N GLY A 45 -6.64 1.29 20.54
CA GLY A 45 -6.50 2.37 21.53
C GLY A 45 -5.04 2.69 21.89
N THR A 46 -4.07 1.96 21.35
CA THR A 46 -2.64 2.30 21.48
C THR A 46 -2.21 3.26 20.36
N SER A 47 -0.98 3.77 20.42
CA SER A 47 -0.35 4.55 19.35
C SER A 47 1.09 4.10 19.14
N VAL A 48 1.63 4.40 17.95
CA VAL A 48 3.05 4.22 17.63
C VAL A 48 3.62 5.59 17.29
N LEU A 49 4.70 5.97 17.98
CA LEU A 49 5.42 7.21 17.69
C LEU A 49 6.24 7.06 16.40
N PHE A 50 6.02 7.97 15.46
CA PHE A 50 6.82 8.14 14.26
C PHE A 50 7.30 9.58 14.18
N GLU A 51 8.61 9.78 14.10
CA GLU A 51 9.21 11.11 14.28
C GLU A 51 8.75 11.73 15.61
N GLU A 52 7.95 12.79 15.57
CA GLU A 52 7.41 13.46 16.76
C GLU A 52 5.91 13.19 16.97
N ASP A 53 5.21 12.61 15.98
CA ASP A 53 3.76 12.47 15.98
C ASP A 53 3.32 11.03 16.35
N PRO A 54 2.40 10.86 17.33
CA PRO A 54 1.81 9.56 17.63
C PRO A 54 0.75 9.21 16.57
N VAL A 55 0.92 8.05 15.92
CA VAL A 55 -0.06 7.50 14.97
C VAL A 55 -0.96 6.49 15.68
N PRO A 56 -2.29 6.63 15.65
CA PRO A 56 -3.22 5.77 16.39
C PRO A 56 -3.29 4.35 15.82
N VAL A 57 -3.55 3.38 16.70
CA VAL A 57 -3.74 1.96 16.36
C VAL A 57 -5.19 1.55 16.65
N PHE A 58 -5.83 0.99 15.64
CA PHE A 58 -7.19 0.46 15.69
C PHE A 58 -7.18 -1.08 15.69
N GLY A 59 -8.28 -1.67 16.17
CA GLY A 59 -8.46 -3.12 16.17
C GLY A 59 -8.99 -3.68 14.85
N ALA A 60 -9.81 -2.90 14.15
CA ALA A 60 -10.47 -3.28 12.90
C ALA A 60 -10.41 -2.15 11.86
N MET A 61 -10.47 -2.49 10.57
CA MET A 61 -10.47 -1.50 9.49
C MET A 61 -11.71 -0.59 9.51
N ALA A 62 -12.89 -1.13 9.86
CA ALA A 62 -14.12 -0.35 9.91
C ALA A 62 -14.04 0.84 10.89
N ASP A 63 -13.54 0.59 12.11
CA ASP A 63 -13.35 1.64 13.13
C ASP A 63 -12.32 2.67 12.67
N ALA A 64 -11.22 2.19 12.08
CA ALA A 64 -10.15 3.04 11.58
C ALA A 64 -10.64 3.97 10.47
N VAL A 65 -11.41 3.44 9.51
CA VAL A 65 -12.00 4.24 8.42
C VAL A 65 -13.02 5.23 8.97
N ALA A 66 -13.92 4.82 9.87
CA ALA A 66 -14.90 5.71 10.48
C ALA A 66 -14.25 6.89 11.23
N ALA A 67 -13.12 6.65 11.91
CA ALA A 67 -12.40 7.68 12.66
C ALA A 67 -11.56 8.62 11.78
N THR A 68 -11.08 8.15 10.62
CA THR A 68 -10.02 8.84 9.86
C THR A 68 -10.41 9.21 8.42
N ASN A 69 -11.55 8.72 7.95
CA ASN A 69 -11.98 8.77 6.55
C ASN A 69 -10.92 8.22 5.59
N ALA A 70 -10.12 7.24 5.99
CA ALA A 70 -9.09 6.66 5.13
C ALA A 70 -9.68 6.11 3.82
N ASP A 71 -8.96 6.31 2.70
CA ASP A 71 -9.36 5.85 1.37
C ASP A 71 -8.38 4.82 0.78
N VAL A 72 -7.25 4.59 1.45
CA VAL A 72 -6.22 3.62 1.05
C VAL A 72 -5.81 2.75 2.25
N SER A 73 -5.61 1.46 2.01
CA SER A 73 -5.00 0.52 2.96
C SER A 73 -3.74 -0.11 2.39
N VAL A 74 -2.69 -0.28 3.20
CA VAL A 74 -1.50 -1.08 2.85
C VAL A 74 -1.30 -2.22 3.85
N VAL A 75 -1.03 -3.41 3.32
CA VAL A 75 -0.98 -4.66 4.08
C VAL A 75 0.47 -5.14 4.21
N PHE A 76 0.96 -5.14 5.45
CA PHE A 76 2.24 -5.74 5.87
C PHE A 76 2.02 -6.96 6.78
N VAL A 77 0.88 -7.64 6.61
CA VAL A 77 0.45 -8.77 7.44
C VAL A 77 1.06 -10.08 6.89
N PRO A 78 1.54 -11.01 7.74
CA PRO A 78 2.09 -12.28 7.29
C PRO A 78 1.14 -13.09 6.39
N PRO A 79 1.66 -13.98 5.52
CA PRO A 79 0.86 -14.63 4.47
C PRO A 79 -0.35 -15.40 5.00
N ALA A 80 -0.18 -16.12 6.12
CA ALA A 80 -1.23 -16.88 6.78
C ALA A 80 -2.44 -16.04 7.26
N HIS A 81 -2.28 -14.72 7.36
CA HIS A 81 -3.32 -13.80 7.82
C HIS A 81 -3.67 -12.72 6.78
N ALA A 82 -2.99 -12.70 5.63
CA ALA A 82 -3.14 -11.67 4.63
C ALA A 82 -4.55 -11.67 4.01
N LYS A 83 -5.14 -12.84 3.75
CA LYS A 83 -6.53 -12.93 3.24
C LYS A 83 -7.51 -12.18 4.14
N ALA A 84 -7.47 -12.47 5.45
CA ALA A 84 -8.37 -11.84 6.41
C ALA A 84 -8.18 -10.32 6.46
N ALA A 85 -6.93 -9.84 6.43
CA ALA A 85 -6.60 -8.41 6.40
C ALA A 85 -7.11 -7.71 5.12
N VAL A 86 -6.95 -8.33 3.95
CA VAL A 86 -7.44 -7.77 2.69
C VAL A 86 -8.97 -7.71 2.69
N LEU A 87 -9.64 -8.80 3.08
CA LEU A 87 -11.09 -8.82 3.16
C LEU A 87 -11.65 -7.81 4.18
N ASP A 88 -10.93 -7.55 5.28
CA ASP A 88 -11.33 -6.53 6.24
C ASP A 88 -11.25 -5.11 5.65
N ALA A 89 -10.18 -4.82 4.90
CA ALA A 89 -10.09 -3.56 4.17
C ALA A 89 -11.19 -3.42 3.10
N VAL A 90 -11.45 -4.47 2.32
CA VAL A 90 -12.51 -4.47 1.30
C VAL A 90 -13.86 -4.15 1.94
N ARG A 91 -14.22 -4.81 3.05
CA ARG A 91 -15.49 -4.55 3.77
C ARG A 91 -15.57 -3.16 4.38
N SER A 92 -14.43 -2.56 4.74
CA SER A 92 -14.40 -1.20 5.30
C SER A 92 -14.68 -0.10 4.28
N GLY A 93 -14.68 -0.42 2.98
CA GLY A 93 -15.03 0.53 1.91
C GLY A 93 -13.91 1.44 1.45
N VAL A 94 -12.64 1.14 1.77
CA VAL A 94 -11.50 1.86 1.16
C VAL A 94 -11.47 1.61 -0.36
N GLY A 95 -11.06 2.61 -1.14
CA GLY A 95 -11.04 2.51 -2.60
C GLY A 95 -9.84 1.74 -3.16
N LEU A 96 -8.75 1.63 -2.38
CA LEU A 96 -7.50 0.99 -2.79
C LEU A 96 -6.88 0.18 -1.64
N VAL A 97 -6.48 -1.05 -1.95
CA VAL A 97 -5.71 -1.94 -1.06
C VAL A 97 -4.39 -2.32 -1.72
N VAL A 98 -3.28 -2.09 -1.04
CA VAL A 98 -1.93 -2.45 -1.51
C VAL A 98 -1.39 -3.61 -0.68
N VAL A 99 -1.16 -4.76 -1.32
CA VAL A 99 -0.75 -5.99 -0.64
C VAL A 99 0.72 -6.25 -0.90
N ILE A 100 1.56 -5.94 0.10
CA ILE A 100 3.03 -6.10 0.00
C ILE A 100 3.43 -7.57 0.18
N THR A 101 2.69 -8.29 1.01
CA THR A 101 2.97 -9.66 1.42
C THR A 101 3.21 -10.62 0.26
N GLU A 102 4.31 -11.36 0.34
CA GLU A 102 4.73 -12.43 -0.58
C GLU A 102 4.36 -13.81 -0.01
N GLY A 103 4.13 -14.81 -0.88
CA GLY A 103 3.93 -16.19 -0.45
C GLY A 103 2.51 -16.48 0.07
N ILE A 104 1.54 -15.65 -0.33
CA ILE A 104 0.13 -15.92 -0.05
C ILE A 104 -0.30 -17.12 -0.91
N PRO A 105 -1.00 -18.12 -0.34
CA PRO A 105 -1.56 -19.22 -1.11
C PRO A 105 -2.43 -18.72 -2.28
N VAL A 106 -2.25 -19.32 -3.46
CA VAL A 106 -2.96 -18.91 -4.68
C VAL A 106 -4.48 -18.90 -4.47
N HIS A 107 -5.03 -19.94 -3.82
CA HIS A 107 -6.45 -20.03 -3.47
C HIS A 107 -6.94 -18.80 -2.69
N ASP A 108 -6.18 -18.39 -1.67
CA ASP A 108 -6.53 -17.23 -0.85
C ASP A 108 -6.49 -15.92 -1.64
N SER A 109 -5.51 -15.77 -2.54
CA SER A 109 -5.43 -14.61 -3.43
C SER A 109 -6.61 -14.52 -4.39
N VAL A 110 -7.03 -15.64 -4.98
CA VAL A 110 -8.20 -15.67 -5.87
C VAL A 110 -9.46 -15.24 -5.14
N GLU A 111 -9.66 -15.73 -3.92
CA GLU A 111 -10.83 -15.43 -3.10
C GLU A 111 -10.92 -13.93 -2.74
N PHE A 112 -9.84 -13.34 -2.21
CA PHE A 112 -9.90 -11.92 -1.86
C PHE A 112 -9.94 -10.99 -3.08
N LEU A 113 -9.33 -11.40 -4.21
CA LEU A 113 -9.37 -10.61 -5.44
C LEU A 113 -10.77 -10.61 -6.06
N ALA A 114 -11.49 -11.74 -5.99
CA ALA A 114 -12.89 -11.81 -6.38
C ALA A 114 -13.76 -10.90 -5.49
N ALA A 115 -13.62 -11.00 -4.17
CA ALA A 115 -14.36 -10.15 -3.23
C ALA A 115 -14.07 -8.65 -3.42
N ALA A 116 -12.81 -8.28 -3.67
CA ALA A 116 -12.45 -6.89 -3.94
C ALA A 116 -13.08 -6.38 -5.25
N ARG A 117 -13.10 -7.20 -6.30
CA ARG A 117 -13.74 -6.87 -7.57
C ARG A 117 -15.24 -6.64 -7.40
N ASP A 118 -15.94 -7.53 -6.70
CA ASP A 118 -17.38 -7.43 -6.44
C ASP A 118 -17.73 -6.17 -5.62
N ALA A 119 -16.84 -5.75 -4.72
CA ALA A 119 -16.97 -4.53 -3.94
C ALA A 119 -16.51 -3.25 -4.65
N GLY A 120 -15.96 -3.35 -5.87
CA GLY A 120 -15.41 -2.20 -6.60
C GLY A 120 -14.12 -1.62 -6.00
N VAL A 121 -13.40 -2.41 -5.20
CA VAL A 121 -12.15 -2.02 -4.53
C VAL A 121 -10.95 -2.43 -5.38
N ARG A 122 -10.05 -1.49 -5.68
CA ARG A 122 -8.82 -1.79 -6.42
C ARG A 122 -7.81 -2.48 -5.51
N VAL A 123 -7.13 -3.51 -6.02
CA VAL A 123 -6.02 -4.18 -5.33
C VAL A 123 -4.74 -4.06 -6.15
N ILE A 124 -3.63 -3.67 -5.52
CA ILE A 124 -2.27 -3.73 -6.08
C ILE A 124 -1.50 -4.83 -5.34
N GLY A 125 -0.82 -5.71 -6.08
CA GLY A 125 -0.24 -6.94 -5.55
C GLY A 125 -1.20 -8.14 -5.64
N PRO A 126 -0.97 -9.22 -4.87
CA PRO A 126 0.06 -9.38 -3.83
C PRO A 126 1.51 -9.49 -4.33
N ASN A 127 2.46 -9.72 -3.41
CA ASN A 127 3.90 -9.80 -3.68
C ASN A 127 4.40 -8.63 -4.54
N CYS A 128 4.21 -7.41 -4.03
CA CYS A 128 4.52 -6.21 -4.78
C CYS A 128 5.28 -5.19 -3.94
N PRO A 129 6.05 -4.29 -4.56
CA PRO A 129 6.65 -3.19 -3.85
C PRO A 129 5.65 -2.06 -3.50
N GLY A 130 4.40 -2.14 -3.99
CA GLY A 130 3.39 -1.10 -3.88
C GLY A 130 3.49 -0.05 -5.00
N LEU A 131 3.15 1.20 -4.69
CA LEU A 131 3.18 2.30 -5.65
C LEU A 131 3.64 3.62 -5.04
N ILE A 132 4.22 4.47 -5.86
CA ILE A 132 4.70 5.80 -5.47
C ILE A 132 4.36 6.83 -6.55
N SER A 133 3.81 7.97 -6.12
CA SER A 133 3.72 9.21 -6.89
C SER A 133 4.70 10.21 -6.25
N PRO A 134 5.92 10.39 -6.80
CA PRO A 134 6.97 11.17 -6.15
C PRO A 134 6.52 12.59 -5.77
N GLY A 135 6.91 13.03 -4.57
CA GLY A 135 6.51 14.33 -4.01
C GLY A 135 5.04 14.43 -3.60
N LYS A 136 4.27 13.33 -3.67
CA LYS A 136 2.84 13.32 -3.30
C LYS A 136 2.50 12.26 -2.26
N SER A 137 2.79 10.99 -2.56
CA SER A 137 2.46 9.86 -1.69
C SER A 137 3.21 8.60 -2.12
N ASN A 138 3.55 7.75 -1.16
CA ASN A 138 4.23 6.47 -1.35
C ASN A 138 3.55 5.42 -0.48
N VAL A 139 2.94 4.40 -1.10
CA VAL A 139 2.22 3.35 -0.40
C VAL A 139 2.89 2.02 -0.71
N GLY A 140 3.80 1.60 0.17
CA GLY A 140 4.56 0.36 0.05
C GLY A 140 6.02 0.51 0.44
N ILE A 141 6.90 -0.12 -0.34
CA ILE A 141 8.33 -0.27 -0.04
C ILE A 141 9.25 0.33 -1.11
N ILE A 142 8.69 1.01 -2.13
CA ILE A 142 9.49 1.67 -3.18
C ILE A 142 10.32 2.81 -2.54
N PRO A 143 11.65 2.84 -2.72
CA PRO A 143 12.48 3.93 -2.20
C PRO A 143 12.14 5.27 -2.88
N ALA A 144 11.85 6.28 -2.06
CA ALA A 144 11.42 7.60 -2.53
C ALA A 144 12.56 8.45 -3.12
N HIS A 145 13.80 8.27 -2.64
CA HIS A 145 14.95 9.12 -2.98
C HIS A 145 15.59 8.83 -4.35
N ILE A 146 15.16 7.78 -5.06
CA ILE A 146 15.78 7.36 -6.33
C ILE A 146 15.50 8.37 -7.45
N SER A 147 14.24 8.80 -7.58
CA SER A 147 13.78 9.66 -8.68
C SER A 147 12.66 10.59 -8.22
N GLY A 148 12.65 11.81 -8.77
CA GLY A 148 11.70 12.86 -8.45
C GLY A 148 10.45 12.85 -9.34
N PRO A 149 9.57 13.86 -9.17
CA PRO A 149 8.38 14.03 -10.00
C PRO A 149 8.74 14.22 -11.48
N GLY A 150 7.96 13.63 -12.37
CA GLY A 150 8.12 13.81 -13.81
C GLY A 150 6.94 13.30 -14.63
N ARG A 151 7.20 12.97 -15.90
CA ARG A 151 6.16 12.64 -16.88
C ARG A 151 6.02 11.15 -17.19
N ILE A 152 6.99 10.33 -16.80
CA ILE A 152 7.02 8.91 -17.15
C ILE A 152 6.21 8.09 -16.15
N GLY A 153 5.21 7.34 -16.63
CA GLY A 153 4.56 6.29 -15.85
C GLY A 153 5.36 4.99 -15.93
N LEU A 154 5.44 4.24 -14.82
CA LEU A 154 6.17 2.98 -14.77
C LEU A 154 5.29 1.89 -14.14
N VAL A 155 5.12 0.77 -14.85
CA VAL A 155 4.38 -0.40 -14.38
C VAL A 155 5.30 -1.61 -14.49
N SER A 156 5.39 -2.42 -13.44
CA SER A 156 6.28 -3.59 -13.42
C SER A 156 5.79 -4.68 -12.47
N LYS A 157 6.09 -5.94 -12.81
CA LYS A 157 5.90 -7.08 -11.89
C LYS A 157 7.03 -7.22 -10.85
N SER A 158 8.19 -6.60 -11.07
CA SER A 158 9.39 -6.79 -10.24
C SER A 158 9.76 -5.55 -9.46
N GLY A 159 10.02 -5.71 -8.15
CA GLY A 159 10.41 -4.61 -7.25
C GLY A 159 11.76 -3.99 -7.61
N THR A 160 12.85 -4.77 -7.55
CA THR A 160 14.21 -4.24 -7.78
C THR A 160 14.40 -3.71 -9.20
N LEU A 161 13.79 -4.34 -10.20
CA LEU A 161 13.80 -3.81 -11.57
C LEU A 161 13.05 -2.49 -11.68
N THR A 162 11.95 -2.31 -10.93
CA THR A 162 11.28 -0.99 -10.83
C THR A 162 12.26 0.07 -10.32
N TYR A 163 13.09 -0.26 -9.33
CA TYR A 163 14.04 0.69 -8.73
C TYR A 163 15.15 1.06 -9.72
N GLN A 164 15.67 0.06 -10.44
CA GLN A 164 16.65 0.28 -11.49
C GLN A 164 16.08 1.19 -12.57
N MET A 165 14.88 0.90 -13.09
CA MET A 165 14.27 1.75 -14.11
C MET A 165 13.99 3.17 -13.62
N LYS A 166 13.57 3.34 -12.36
CA LYS A 166 13.46 4.67 -11.75
C LYS A 166 14.79 5.42 -11.74
N SER A 167 15.90 4.72 -11.48
CA SER A 167 17.25 5.31 -11.45
C SER A 167 17.70 5.73 -12.84
N GLU A 168 17.55 4.86 -13.84
CA GLU A 168 17.92 5.15 -15.24
C GLU A 168 17.10 6.33 -15.81
N LEU A 169 15.87 6.52 -15.32
CA LEU A 169 14.97 7.59 -15.78
C LEU A 169 14.94 8.81 -14.85
N LYS A 170 15.91 8.93 -13.93
CA LYS A 170 15.91 9.98 -12.90
C LYS A 170 15.82 11.39 -13.46
N ASP A 171 16.52 11.68 -14.56
CA ASP A 171 16.55 13.01 -15.20
C ASP A 171 15.23 13.39 -15.89
N HIS A 172 14.35 12.41 -16.14
CA HIS A 172 13.02 12.64 -16.69
C HIS A 172 11.91 12.65 -15.64
N GLY A 173 12.18 12.01 -14.49
CA GLY A 173 11.25 11.88 -13.37
C GLY A 173 10.06 10.97 -13.66
N ILE A 174 9.38 10.58 -12.59
CA ILE A 174 8.27 9.63 -12.60
C ILE A 174 6.96 10.33 -12.22
N SER A 175 5.88 10.04 -12.95
CA SER A 175 4.53 10.49 -12.60
C SER A 175 3.96 9.62 -11.47
N THR A 176 3.84 8.32 -11.74
CA THR A 176 3.52 7.26 -10.78
C THR A 176 4.27 5.98 -11.20
N ALA A 177 4.93 5.33 -10.24
CA ALA A 177 5.47 3.97 -10.42
C ALA A 177 4.63 2.97 -9.65
N ILE A 178 4.19 1.89 -10.30
CA ILE A 178 3.34 0.85 -9.75
C ILE A 178 4.02 -0.49 -9.92
N GLY A 179 4.33 -1.14 -8.80
CA GLY A 179 4.64 -2.56 -8.81
C GLY A 179 3.35 -3.35 -8.68
N ILE A 180 2.93 -4.03 -9.75
CA ILE A 180 1.65 -4.76 -9.78
C ILE A 180 1.71 -6.12 -9.08
N GLY A 181 2.91 -6.67 -8.91
CA GLY A 181 3.16 -7.89 -8.16
C GLY A 181 3.69 -9.05 -8.99
N GLY A 182 4.40 -9.97 -8.31
CA GLY A 182 5.05 -11.13 -8.90
C GLY A 182 4.18 -12.39 -8.96
N GLU A 183 3.10 -12.46 -8.18
CA GLU A 183 2.25 -13.66 -8.10
C GLU A 183 1.53 -13.98 -9.42
N PRO A 184 1.04 -15.22 -9.60
CA PRO A 184 0.22 -15.61 -10.75
C PRO A 184 -1.07 -14.80 -10.88
N ASN A 185 -1.74 -14.51 -9.76
CA ASN A 185 -2.94 -13.71 -9.69
C ASN A 185 -2.65 -12.38 -9.00
N VAL A 186 -2.83 -11.28 -9.74
CA VAL A 186 -2.69 -9.92 -9.23
C VAL A 186 -3.98 -9.15 -9.41
N GLY A 187 -4.22 -8.16 -8.56
CA GLY A 187 -5.45 -7.35 -8.64
C GLY A 187 -5.46 -6.37 -9.82
N THR A 188 -4.41 -5.58 -9.96
CA THR A 188 -4.23 -4.59 -11.03
C THR A 188 -3.23 -5.14 -12.04
N SER A 189 -3.60 -5.25 -13.32
CA SER A 189 -2.73 -5.71 -14.40
C SER A 189 -2.06 -4.54 -15.14
N HIS A 190 -1.24 -4.86 -16.15
CA HIS A 190 -0.68 -3.84 -17.06
C HIS A 190 -1.75 -3.12 -17.89
N ILE A 191 -2.91 -3.73 -18.14
CA ILE A 191 -3.99 -3.10 -18.89
C ILE A 191 -4.76 -2.11 -18.01
N ASP A 192 -4.86 -2.42 -16.71
CA ASP A 192 -5.60 -1.60 -15.74
C ASP A 192 -4.83 -0.36 -15.27
N ALA A 193 -3.50 -0.41 -15.32
CA ALA A 193 -2.57 0.61 -14.81
C ALA A 193 -2.20 1.64 -15.88
#